data_AF-A0A660YQE5-F1
#
_entry.id   AF-A0A660YQE5-F1
#
_cell.length_a   1.000
_cell.length_b   1.000
_cell.length_c   1.000
_cell.angle_alpha   90.00
_cell.angle_beta   90.00
_cell.angle_gamma   90.00
#
_symmetry.space_group_name_H-M   'P 1'
#
loop_
_entity.id
_entity.type
_entity.pdbx_description
1 polymer ?
#
loop_
_entity_poly.entity_id
_entity_poly.type
_entity_poly.pdbx_seq_one_letter_code
_entity_poly.pdbx_strand_id
1 'polypeptide(L)'
;MSENVNKKDLELLEALQTGYSEILNEVNKIIVGQENIIRNLIISLLSKGHCLLIGVPGLAKTLLISSIAKVMDLKFSRIQFTPDLMPSDITGTEILEEDKTTGKKVFRFIKGPVFSNIILADEINRTPPKTQAALLQAMQEHEISIAGQTFPLDEPFFVLATQNPIEQEGTYPLPEAQLDRFMFSLFINYPSKEEEIEIVNSTTTGTEPFLNKIITKNDILELQHLVRRIPVSDNVVNFAVDLARKTRPDKNESSSFVNDFISWGAGPRASQYLILGAKVVAALNGRVTPDIEDVKLVAKPVLRHRIVINFNAEAEGITATDIINKLLST
;
A
#
# COMPACT_ATOMS: atom_id res chain seq x y z
N MET A 1 22.44 -28.47 -2.86
CA MET A 1 21.51 -27.59 -2.11
C MET A 1 21.11 -26.36 -2.92
N SER A 2 22.05 -25.66 -3.59
CA SER A 2 21.77 -24.51 -4.46
C SER A 2 20.83 -24.80 -5.64
N GLU A 3 20.96 -25.96 -6.29
CA GLU A 3 20.10 -26.35 -7.42
C GLU A 3 18.64 -26.60 -7.02
N ASN A 4 18.39 -27.21 -5.85
CA ASN A 4 17.03 -27.46 -5.35
C ASN A 4 16.32 -26.19 -4.92
N VAL A 5 17.06 -25.20 -4.38
CA VAL A 5 16.49 -23.89 -4.01
C VAL A 5 16.07 -23.13 -5.27
N ASN A 6 16.87 -23.19 -6.34
CA ASN A 6 16.55 -22.52 -7.60
C ASN A 6 15.33 -23.13 -8.30
N LYS A 7 15.17 -24.46 -8.24
CA LYS A 7 13.99 -25.14 -8.80
C LYS A 7 12.69 -24.77 -8.06
N LYS A 8 12.71 -24.77 -6.72
CA LYS A 8 11.55 -24.37 -5.92
C LYS A 8 11.15 -22.91 -6.17
N ASP A 9 12.12 -22.02 -6.33
CA ASP A 9 11.85 -20.60 -6.58
C ASP A 9 11.23 -20.38 -7.98
N LEU A 10 11.59 -21.19 -8.97
CA LEU A 10 10.94 -21.18 -10.29
C LEU A 10 9.49 -21.68 -10.23
N GLU A 11 9.23 -22.77 -9.51
CA GLU A 11 7.87 -23.30 -9.33
C GLU A 11 6.96 -22.28 -8.62
N LEU A 12 7.47 -21.58 -7.60
CA LEU A 12 6.73 -20.51 -6.92
C LEU A 12 6.47 -19.30 -7.83
N LEU A 13 7.38 -18.99 -8.75
CA LEU A 13 7.24 -17.89 -9.69
C LEU A 13 6.19 -18.21 -10.77
N GLU A 14 6.15 -19.44 -11.27
CA GLU A 14 5.08 -19.91 -12.14
C GLU A 14 3.72 -19.87 -11.42
N ALA A 15 3.67 -20.37 -10.18
CA ALA A 15 2.46 -20.31 -9.36
C ALA A 15 1.99 -18.87 -9.09
N LEU A 16 2.92 -17.93 -8.89
CA LEU A 16 2.61 -16.51 -8.74
C LEU A 16 1.98 -15.94 -10.01
N GLN A 17 2.54 -16.26 -11.18
CA GLN A 17 2.03 -15.75 -12.46
C GLN A 17 0.60 -16.24 -12.71
N THR A 18 0.35 -17.54 -12.55
CA THR A 18 -0.99 -18.12 -12.68
C THR A 18 -1.95 -17.55 -11.65
N GLY A 19 -1.56 -17.54 -10.37
CA GLY A 19 -2.37 -17.01 -9.28
C GLY A 19 -2.69 -15.53 -9.47
N TYR A 20 -1.77 -14.72 -10.00
CA TYR A 20 -2.03 -13.31 -10.30
C TYR A 20 -3.12 -13.12 -11.36
N SER A 21 -3.05 -13.87 -12.46
CA SER A 21 -4.09 -13.82 -13.51
C SER A 21 -5.45 -14.28 -12.98
N GLU A 22 -5.49 -15.31 -12.15
CA GLU A 22 -6.71 -15.79 -11.51
C GLU A 22 -7.29 -14.76 -10.53
N ILE A 23 -6.45 -14.13 -9.70
CA ILE A 23 -6.86 -13.05 -8.78
C ILE A 23 -7.46 -11.89 -9.56
N LEU A 24 -6.81 -11.43 -10.64
CA LEU A 24 -7.33 -10.34 -11.47
C LEU A 24 -8.69 -10.70 -12.06
N ASN A 25 -8.83 -11.89 -12.65
CA ASN A 25 -10.09 -12.36 -13.21
C ASN A 25 -11.19 -12.43 -12.15
N GLU A 26 -10.87 -12.89 -10.93
CA GLU A 26 -11.84 -13.01 -9.85
C GLU A 26 -12.29 -11.64 -9.32
N VAL A 27 -11.37 -10.70 -9.13
CA VAL A 27 -11.67 -9.33 -8.67
C VAL A 27 -12.42 -8.54 -9.74
N ASN A 28 -12.09 -8.71 -11.02
CA ASN A 28 -12.73 -8.03 -12.14
C ASN A 28 -14.20 -8.44 -12.35
N LYS A 29 -14.68 -9.52 -11.71
CA LYS A 29 -16.13 -9.84 -11.69
C LYS A 29 -16.97 -8.79 -10.96
N ILE A 30 -16.34 -8.03 -10.07
CA ILE A 30 -17.00 -7.03 -9.20
C ILE A 30 -16.45 -5.63 -9.48
N ILE A 31 -15.16 -5.53 -9.76
CA ILE A 31 -14.49 -4.25 -9.90
C ILE A 31 -14.25 -3.95 -11.38
N VAL A 32 -14.79 -2.83 -11.84
CA VAL A 32 -14.66 -2.35 -13.22
C VAL A 32 -13.64 -1.20 -13.28
N GLY A 33 -12.76 -1.22 -14.28
CA GLY A 33 -11.90 -0.07 -14.61
C GLY A 33 -10.72 0.23 -13.68
N GLN A 34 -10.42 -0.65 -12.70
CA GLN A 34 -9.39 -0.38 -11.67
C GLN A 34 -8.19 -1.35 -11.71
N GLU A 35 -7.90 -1.97 -12.87
CA GLU A 35 -6.82 -2.96 -13.01
C GLU A 35 -5.46 -2.45 -12.53
N ASN A 36 -5.11 -1.20 -12.87
CA ASN A 36 -3.86 -0.58 -12.43
C ASN A 36 -3.79 -0.42 -10.91
N ILE A 37 -4.91 -0.14 -10.25
CA ILE A 37 -4.96 -0.03 -8.79
C ILE A 37 -4.81 -1.41 -8.18
N ILE A 38 -5.56 -2.42 -8.67
CA ILE A 38 -5.47 -3.80 -8.20
C ILE A 38 -4.03 -4.32 -8.31
N ARG A 39 -3.39 -4.11 -9.47
CA ARG A 39 -1.99 -4.46 -9.70
C ARG A 39 -1.05 -3.81 -8.68
N ASN A 40 -1.18 -2.51 -8.43
CA ASN A 40 -0.33 -1.81 -7.46
C ASN A 40 -0.59 -2.26 -6.02
N LEU A 41 -1.83 -2.59 -5.65
CA LEU A 41 -2.15 -3.16 -4.33
C LEU A 41 -1.48 -4.52 -4.14
N ILE A 42 -1.53 -5.40 -5.14
CA ILE A 42 -0.87 -6.71 -5.10
C ILE A 42 0.66 -6.54 -5.04
N ILE A 43 1.23 -5.62 -5.82
CA ILE A 43 2.67 -5.30 -5.78
C ILE A 43 3.08 -4.86 -4.37
N SER A 44 2.31 -3.96 -3.75
CA SER A 44 2.59 -3.45 -2.41
C SER A 44 2.49 -4.56 -1.36
N LEU A 45 1.43 -5.37 -1.41
CA LEU A 45 1.24 -6.51 -0.49
C LEU A 45 2.40 -7.52 -0.59
N LEU A 46 2.81 -7.92 -1.79
CA LEU A 46 3.93 -8.84 -1.99
C LEU A 46 5.29 -8.22 -1.63
N SER A 47 5.40 -6.90 -1.66
CA SER A 47 6.58 -6.15 -1.23
C SER A 47 6.63 -5.90 0.28
N LYS A 48 5.60 -6.30 1.05
CA LYS A 48 5.39 -5.90 2.45
C LYS A 48 5.32 -4.37 2.63
N GLY A 49 4.79 -3.67 1.64
CA GLY A 49 4.54 -2.23 1.66
C GLY A 49 3.10 -1.91 2.06
N HIS A 50 2.86 -0.66 2.41
CA HIS A 50 1.51 -0.11 2.63
C HIS A 50 1.14 0.88 1.53
N CYS A 51 -0.15 1.11 1.31
CA CYS A 51 -0.62 2.02 0.27
C CYS A 51 -1.42 3.19 0.86
N LEU A 52 -1.19 4.38 0.31
CA LEU A 52 -2.04 5.54 0.45
C LEU A 52 -2.90 5.68 -0.81
N LEU A 53 -4.20 5.78 -0.64
CA LEU A 53 -5.18 5.86 -1.72
C LEU A 53 -5.92 7.19 -1.68
N ILE A 54 -5.60 8.04 -2.64
CA ILE A 54 -6.18 9.37 -2.76
C ILE A 54 -7.29 9.28 -3.81
N GLY A 55 -8.49 9.71 -3.45
CA GLY A 55 -9.60 9.71 -4.38
C GLY A 55 -10.87 10.24 -3.74
N VAL A 56 -11.84 10.61 -4.56
CA VAL A 56 -13.13 11.11 -4.09
C VAL A 56 -13.99 9.99 -3.48
N PRO A 57 -15.02 10.33 -2.68
CA PRO A 57 -15.98 9.37 -2.17
C PRO A 57 -16.72 8.64 -3.29
N GLY A 58 -17.21 7.43 -2.99
CA GLY A 58 -18.06 6.67 -3.91
C GLY A 58 -17.36 5.80 -4.95
N LEU A 59 -16.01 5.79 -5.01
CA LEU A 59 -15.25 5.00 -5.99
C LEU A 59 -15.02 3.52 -5.61
N ALA A 60 -15.99 2.91 -4.93
CA ALA A 60 -15.97 1.50 -4.52
C ALA A 60 -14.69 1.03 -3.77
N LYS A 61 -13.95 1.93 -3.10
CA LYS A 61 -12.67 1.61 -2.43
C LYS A 61 -12.80 0.48 -1.41
N THR A 62 -13.87 0.49 -0.62
CA THR A 62 -14.18 -0.58 0.35
C THR A 62 -14.48 -1.91 -0.33
N LEU A 63 -15.21 -1.89 -1.44
CA LEU A 63 -15.52 -3.09 -2.21
C LEU A 63 -14.26 -3.68 -2.83
N LEU A 64 -13.39 -2.84 -3.41
CA LEU A 64 -12.10 -3.22 -3.98
C LEU A 64 -11.24 -3.99 -2.96
N ILE A 65 -10.98 -3.37 -1.80
CA ILE A 65 -10.06 -3.94 -0.83
C ILE A 65 -10.63 -5.18 -0.12
N SER A 66 -11.94 -5.18 0.15
CA SER A 66 -12.60 -6.35 0.75
C SER A 66 -12.69 -7.52 -0.23
N SER A 67 -12.83 -7.26 -1.54
CA SER A 67 -12.79 -8.29 -2.58
C SER A 67 -11.41 -8.92 -2.68
N ILE A 68 -10.34 -8.10 -2.69
CA ILE A 68 -8.96 -8.60 -2.66
C ILE A 68 -8.72 -9.46 -1.42
N ALA A 69 -9.16 -9.02 -0.23
CA ALA A 69 -9.02 -9.79 0.99
C ALA A 69 -9.74 -11.15 0.93
N LYS A 70 -10.96 -11.20 0.38
CA LYS A 70 -11.72 -12.44 0.17
C LYS A 70 -11.01 -13.40 -0.79
N VAL A 71 -10.56 -12.90 -1.93
CA VAL A 71 -9.88 -13.69 -2.98
C VAL A 71 -8.55 -14.26 -2.48
N MET A 72 -7.87 -13.56 -1.57
CA MET A 72 -6.58 -13.94 -1.00
C MET A 72 -6.67 -14.66 0.36
N ASP A 73 -7.88 -15.02 0.82
CA ASP A 73 -8.15 -15.64 2.12
C ASP A 73 -7.52 -14.90 3.33
N LEU A 74 -7.63 -13.57 3.31
CA LEU A 74 -7.09 -12.68 4.34
C LEU A 74 -8.21 -12.10 5.20
N LYS A 75 -7.94 -11.95 6.50
CA LYS A 75 -8.84 -11.22 7.40
C LYS A 75 -8.88 -9.75 6.99
N PHE A 76 -10.09 -9.23 6.86
CA PHE A 76 -10.35 -7.84 6.52
C PHE A 76 -10.90 -7.09 7.72
N SER A 77 -10.41 -5.87 7.92
CA SER A 77 -10.88 -4.93 8.93
C SER A 77 -10.97 -3.53 8.34
N ARG A 78 -12.02 -2.79 8.70
CA ARG A 78 -12.22 -1.40 8.31
C ARG A 78 -12.21 -0.52 9.55
N ILE A 79 -11.39 0.51 9.52
CA ILE A 79 -11.30 1.54 10.57
C ILE A 79 -11.68 2.86 9.90
N GLN A 80 -12.77 3.45 10.35
CA GLN A 80 -13.15 4.80 9.95
C GLN A 80 -12.43 5.79 10.87
N PHE A 81 -11.63 6.67 10.31
CA PHE A 81 -10.94 7.71 11.08
C PHE A 81 -11.90 8.89 11.25
N THR A 82 -12.30 9.14 12.50
CA THR A 82 -13.18 10.24 12.90
C THR A 82 -12.48 11.13 13.93
N PRO A 83 -12.86 12.41 14.09
CA PRO A 83 -12.16 13.32 15.00
C PRO A 83 -12.08 12.85 16.46
N ASP A 84 -13.00 12.00 16.88
CA ASP A 84 -13.14 11.43 18.22
C ASP A 84 -12.44 10.07 18.42
N LEU A 85 -11.91 9.46 17.35
CA LEU A 85 -11.26 8.15 17.41
C LEU A 85 -10.02 8.19 18.32
N MET A 86 -9.97 7.30 19.31
CA MET A 86 -8.84 7.18 20.23
C MET A 86 -7.83 6.14 19.74
N PRO A 87 -6.54 6.25 20.12
CA PRO A 87 -5.53 5.22 19.82
C PRO A 87 -5.96 3.80 20.24
N SER A 88 -6.62 3.67 21.41
CA SER A 88 -7.11 2.39 21.93
C SER A 88 -8.20 1.76 21.07
N ASP A 89 -8.96 2.56 20.30
CA ASP A 89 -9.98 2.03 19.40
C ASP A 89 -9.36 1.37 18.17
N ILE A 90 -8.08 1.68 17.87
CA ILE A 90 -7.29 1.03 16.82
C ILE A 90 -6.53 -0.17 17.39
N THR A 91 -5.80 0.07 18.48
CA THR A 91 -4.85 -0.91 19.03
C THR A 91 -5.52 -1.95 19.92
N GLY A 92 -6.68 -1.65 20.47
CA GLY A 92 -7.37 -2.48 21.47
C GLY A 92 -7.30 -1.88 22.87
N THR A 93 -8.08 -2.47 23.77
CA THR A 93 -8.25 -2.00 25.15
C THR A 93 -8.20 -3.16 26.14
N GLU A 94 -7.76 -2.89 27.36
CA GLU A 94 -7.87 -3.84 28.46
C GLU A 94 -9.17 -3.59 29.23
N ILE A 95 -9.97 -4.64 29.37
CA ILE A 95 -11.16 -4.60 30.20
C ILE A 95 -10.94 -5.42 31.48
N LEU A 96 -11.55 -4.96 32.56
CA LEU A 96 -11.58 -5.72 33.80
C LEU A 96 -12.75 -6.69 33.74
N GLU A 97 -12.46 -7.98 33.59
CA GLU A 97 -13.46 -9.04 33.62
C GLU A 97 -13.46 -9.70 35.01
N GLU A 98 -14.63 -9.93 35.57
CA GLU A 98 -14.77 -10.71 36.79
C GLU A 98 -14.95 -12.18 36.41
N ASP A 99 -14.02 -13.02 36.84
CA ASP A 99 -14.11 -14.45 36.64
C ASP A 99 -15.33 -15.00 37.40
N LYS A 100 -16.35 -15.44 36.65
CA LYS A 100 -17.62 -15.95 37.19
C LYS A 100 -17.46 -17.13 38.13
N THR A 101 -16.34 -17.86 38.07
CA THR A 101 -16.07 -19.00 38.95
C THR A 101 -15.27 -18.64 40.20
N THR A 102 -14.44 -17.59 40.16
CA THR A 102 -13.53 -17.27 41.28
C THR A 102 -13.78 -15.91 41.93
N GLY A 103 -14.62 -15.05 41.34
CA GLY A 103 -14.88 -13.68 41.79
C GLY A 103 -13.65 -12.75 41.67
N LYS A 104 -12.55 -13.22 41.06
CA LYS A 104 -11.34 -12.44 40.87
C LYS A 104 -11.49 -11.52 39.66
N LYS A 105 -11.06 -10.27 39.84
CA LYS A 105 -10.95 -9.29 38.77
C LYS A 105 -9.67 -9.56 37.98
N VAL A 106 -9.82 -9.94 36.70
CA VAL A 106 -8.71 -10.23 35.78
C VAL A 106 -8.76 -9.21 34.65
N PHE A 107 -7.61 -8.62 34.31
CA PHE A 107 -7.51 -7.78 33.12
C PHE A 107 -7.44 -8.66 31.88
N ARG A 108 -8.36 -8.47 30.94
CA ARG A 108 -8.41 -9.16 29.66
C ARG A 108 -8.22 -8.15 28.53
N PHE A 109 -7.25 -8.42 27.67
CA PHE A 109 -7.02 -7.62 26.48
C PHE A 109 -8.01 -7.98 25.36
N ILE A 110 -8.72 -6.97 24.87
CA ILE A 110 -9.55 -7.06 23.67
C ILE A 110 -8.75 -6.45 22.51
N LYS A 111 -8.41 -7.31 21.54
CA LYS A 111 -7.71 -6.93 20.31
C LYS A 111 -8.53 -5.90 19.52
N GLY A 112 -7.89 -4.79 19.17
CA GLY A 112 -8.48 -3.80 18.29
C GLY A 112 -8.57 -4.26 16.82
N PRO A 113 -9.21 -3.46 15.96
CA PRO A 113 -9.39 -3.75 14.53
C PRO A 113 -8.08 -3.85 13.75
N VAL A 114 -6.97 -3.39 14.31
CA VAL A 114 -5.63 -3.53 13.71
C VAL A 114 -5.12 -4.98 13.70
N PHE A 115 -5.69 -5.89 14.50
CA PHE A 115 -5.33 -7.31 14.49
C PHE A 115 -6.01 -8.07 13.35
N SER A 116 -5.74 -7.63 12.11
CA SER A 116 -6.24 -8.18 10.86
C SER A 116 -5.11 -8.26 9.84
N ASN A 117 -5.31 -8.98 8.72
CA ASN A 117 -4.28 -9.08 7.67
C ASN A 117 -4.34 -7.88 6.72
N ILE A 118 -5.55 -7.47 6.34
CA ILE A 118 -5.79 -6.27 5.53
C ILE A 118 -6.62 -5.29 6.35
N ILE A 119 -6.14 -4.04 6.42
CA ILE A 119 -6.81 -2.92 7.07
C ILE A 119 -7.11 -1.85 6.03
N LEU A 120 -8.38 -1.45 5.94
CA LEU A 120 -8.78 -0.20 5.31
C LEU A 120 -8.86 0.89 6.39
N ALA A 121 -7.92 1.84 6.37
CA ALA A 121 -7.92 3.02 7.22
C ALA A 121 -8.54 4.19 6.45
N ASP A 122 -9.86 4.33 6.57
CA ASP A 122 -10.63 5.28 5.77
C ASP A 122 -10.52 6.68 6.36
N GLU A 123 -10.17 7.67 5.51
CA GLU A 123 -10.05 9.09 5.87
C GLU A 123 -9.03 9.37 6.99
N ILE A 124 -7.83 8.80 6.88
CA ILE A 124 -6.78 8.87 7.92
C ILE A 124 -6.48 10.32 8.38
N ASN A 125 -6.67 11.29 7.49
CA ASN A 125 -6.50 12.71 7.75
C ASN A 125 -7.63 13.35 8.58
N ARG A 126 -8.66 12.64 9.02
CA ARG A 126 -9.74 13.20 9.88
C ARG A 126 -9.52 13.01 11.38
N THR A 127 -8.39 12.43 11.78
CA THR A 127 -8.05 12.22 13.20
C THR A 127 -6.83 13.04 13.62
N PRO A 128 -6.70 13.37 14.92
CA PRO A 128 -5.50 14.01 15.44
C PRO A 128 -4.22 13.16 15.25
N PRO A 129 -3.03 13.79 15.18
CA PRO A 129 -1.76 13.09 14.95
C PRO A 129 -1.45 11.94 15.92
N LYS A 130 -1.95 12.02 17.16
CA LYS A 130 -1.74 10.96 18.17
C LYS A 130 -2.42 9.64 17.78
N THR A 131 -3.61 9.70 17.19
CA THR A 131 -4.35 8.51 16.73
C THR A 131 -3.76 7.97 15.45
N GLN A 132 -3.35 8.85 14.52
CA GLN A 132 -2.61 8.47 13.31
C GLN A 132 -1.32 7.71 13.67
N ALA A 133 -0.57 8.19 14.67
CA ALA A 133 0.67 7.57 15.13
C ALA A 133 0.47 6.13 15.60
N ALA A 134 -0.67 5.78 16.20
CA ALA A 134 -0.95 4.42 16.67
C ALA A 134 -1.01 3.41 15.51
N LEU A 135 -1.67 3.76 14.40
CA LEU A 135 -1.68 2.93 13.20
C LEU A 135 -0.30 2.89 12.53
N LEU A 136 0.38 4.04 12.43
CA LEU A 136 1.70 4.13 11.79
C LEU A 136 2.79 3.37 12.56
N GLN A 137 2.67 3.29 13.88
CA GLN A 137 3.54 2.45 14.72
C GLN A 137 3.30 0.97 14.41
N ALA A 138 2.03 0.53 14.37
CA ALA A 138 1.69 -0.84 14.01
C ALA A 138 2.22 -1.24 12.62
N MET A 139 2.16 -0.32 11.65
CA MET A 139 2.77 -0.49 10.32
C MET A 139 4.28 -0.66 10.35
N GLN A 140 4.97 0.00 11.26
CA GLN A 140 6.44 -0.02 11.29
C GLN A 140 7.01 -1.17 12.13
N GLU A 141 6.38 -1.45 13.26
CA GLU A 141 6.87 -2.41 14.26
C GLU A 141 6.27 -3.80 14.08
N HIS A 142 5.14 -3.93 13.37
CA HIS A 142 4.41 -5.20 13.21
C HIS A 142 3.97 -5.84 14.53
N GLU A 143 3.94 -5.05 15.60
CA GLU A 143 3.52 -5.43 16.95
C GLU A 143 2.91 -4.23 17.68
N ILE A 144 2.14 -4.51 18.73
CA ILE A 144 1.48 -3.51 19.55
C ILE A 144 1.78 -3.78 21.01
N SER A 145 2.26 -2.74 21.70
CA SER A 145 2.53 -2.81 23.14
C SER A 145 1.47 -2.04 23.93
N ILE A 146 0.73 -2.74 24.78
CA ILE A 146 -0.31 -2.18 25.66
C ILE A 146 -0.11 -2.74 27.06
N ALA A 147 -0.16 -1.86 28.07
CA ALA A 147 -0.05 -2.23 29.49
C ALA A 147 1.18 -3.09 29.85
N GLY A 148 2.30 -2.88 29.14
CA GLY A 148 3.55 -3.63 29.36
C GLY A 148 3.59 -5.01 28.71
N GLN A 149 2.56 -5.40 27.94
CA GLN A 149 2.55 -6.62 27.13
C GLN A 149 2.63 -6.26 25.63
N THR A 150 3.42 -7.03 24.90
CA THR A 150 3.62 -6.87 23.45
C THR A 150 2.91 -7.99 22.71
N PHE A 151 2.08 -7.61 21.73
CA PHE A 151 1.28 -8.52 20.92
C PHE A 151 1.70 -8.40 19.45
N PRO A 152 2.20 -9.48 18.82
CA PRO A 152 2.54 -9.45 17.40
C PRO A 152 1.27 -9.38 16.54
N LEU A 153 1.38 -8.69 15.40
CA LEU A 153 0.32 -8.64 14.39
C LEU A 153 0.32 -9.91 13.53
N ASP A 154 -0.82 -10.19 12.92
CA ASP A 154 -1.00 -11.40 12.11
C ASP A 154 -0.50 -11.17 10.67
N GLU A 155 0.61 -11.81 10.30
CA GLU A 155 1.24 -11.65 8.98
C GLU A 155 0.56 -12.49 7.89
N PRO A 156 0.36 -11.99 6.65
CA PRO A 156 0.82 -10.71 6.14
C PRO A 156 0.00 -9.55 6.70
N PHE A 157 0.68 -8.47 7.06
CA PHE A 157 0.07 -7.23 7.55
C PHE A 157 0.11 -6.12 6.50
N PHE A 158 -1.05 -5.71 6.00
CA PHE A 158 -1.21 -4.70 4.95
C PHE A 158 -2.22 -3.62 5.36
N VAL A 159 -1.88 -2.38 5.04
CA VAL A 159 -2.70 -1.21 5.36
C VAL A 159 -2.90 -0.41 4.08
N LEU A 160 -4.17 -0.19 3.75
CA LEU A 160 -4.63 0.74 2.75
C LEU A 160 -5.23 1.94 3.47
N ALA A 161 -4.50 3.05 3.55
CA ALA A 161 -5.02 4.30 4.08
C ALA A 161 -5.69 5.09 2.95
N THR A 162 -6.83 5.73 3.20
CA THR A 162 -7.47 6.61 2.21
C THR A 162 -7.42 8.06 2.67
N GLN A 163 -7.37 8.96 1.69
CA GLN A 163 -7.53 10.39 1.89
C GLN A 163 -8.53 10.94 0.86
N ASN A 164 -9.41 11.81 1.33
CA ASN A 164 -10.30 12.58 0.47
C ASN A 164 -9.62 13.93 0.15
N PRO A 165 -9.32 14.24 -1.12
CA PRO A 165 -8.64 15.47 -1.48
C PRO A 165 -9.53 16.73 -1.42
N ILE A 166 -10.86 16.57 -1.37
CA ILE A 166 -11.81 17.70 -1.47
C ILE A 166 -12.13 18.30 -0.09
N GLU A 167 -12.27 17.46 0.93
CA GLU A 167 -12.61 17.90 2.28
C GLU A 167 -11.35 18.35 3.01
N GLN A 168 -11.18 19.67 3.17
CA GLN A 168 -10.06 20.26 3.92
C GLN A 168 -10.44 20.64 5.36
N GLU A 169 -11.73 20.84 5.63
CA GLU A 169 -12.20 21.28 6.95
C GLU A 169 -12.12 20.14 7.98
N GLY A 170 -11.52 20.43 9.14
CA GLY A 170 -11.35 19.44 10.20
C GLY A 170 -10.35 18.32 9.87
N THR A 171 -9.43 18.56 8.93
CA THR A 171 -8.40 17.59 8.56
C THR A 171 -7.02 17.92 9.14
N TYR A 172 -6.27 16.86 9.43
CA TYR A 172 -4.91 16.85 9.93
C TYR A 172 -4.04 16.13 8.89
N PRO A 173 -3.28 16.87 8.06
CA PRO A 173 -2.44 16.25 7.04
C PRO A 173 -1.36 15.38 7.70
N LEU A 174 -1.04 14.26 7.06
CA LEU A 174 0.10 13.44 7.46
C LEU A 174 1.39 14.19 7.13
N PRO A 175 2.29 14.42 8.09
CA PRO A 175 3.63 14.92 7.81
C PRO A 175 4.37 14.03 6.81
N GLU A 176 5.33 14.60 6.09
CA GLU A 176 6.11 13.93 5.05
C GLU A 176 6.84 12.70 5.59
N ALA A 177 7.36 12.79 6.82
CA ALA A 177 8.00 11.67 7.51
C ALA A 177 7.04 10.48 7.76
N GLN A 178 5.74 10.75 7.86
CA GLN A 178 4.70 9.72 7.99
C GLN A 178 4.27 9.17 6.64
N LEU A 179 4.10 10.05 5.64
CA LEU A 179 3.83 9.65 4.25
C LEU A 179 4.91 8.72 3.71
N ASP A 180 6.18 8.96 4.04
CA ASP A 180 7.31 8.13 3.59
C ASP A 180 7.23 6.67 4.06
N ARG A 181 6.41 6.34 5.07
CA ARG A 181 6.16 4.96 5.51
C ARG A 181 5.30 4.17 4.51
N PHE A 182 4.47 4.84 3.71
CA PHE A 182 3.69 4.18 2.66
C PHE A 182 4.57 3.91 1.44
N MET A 183 4.51 2.68 0.91
CA MET A 183 5.23 2.31 -0.30
C MET A 183 4.71 3.11 -1.50
N PHE A 184 3.39 3.10 -1.72
CA PHE A 184 2.74 3.77 -2.85
C PHE A 184 1.74 4.83 -2.41
N SER A 185 1.65 5.90 -3.22
CA SER A 185 0.54 6.85 -3.27
C SER A 185 -0.21 6.67 -4.58
N LEU A 186 -1.39 6.07 -4.51
CA LEU A 186 -2.26 5.74 -5.64
C LEU A 186 -3.40 6.75 -5.74
N PHE A 187 -3.77 7.11 -6.97
CA PHE A 187 -4.91 8.00 -7.23
C PHE A 187 -5.99 7.23 -7.95
N ILE A 188 -7.23 7.35 -7.47
CA ILE A 188 -8.41 6.85 -8.19
C ILE A 188 -9.21 8.05 -8.67
N ASN A 189 -9.45 8.10 -9.98
CA ASN A 189 -10.31 9.07 -10.63
C ASN A 189 -11.70 8.47 -10.86
N TYR A 190 -12.65 9.30 -11.28
CA TYR A 190 -13.93 8.80 -11.76
C TYR A 190 -13.74 7.82 -12.93
N PRO A 191 -14.55 6.75 -13.00
CA PRO A 191 -14.54 5.81 -14.12
C PRO A 191 -14.89 6.53 -15.43
N SER A 192 -14.54 5.91 -16.55
CA SER A 192 -15.08 6.33 -17.85
C SER A 192 -16.60 6.14 -17.89
N LYS A 193 -17.27 6.78 -18.85
CA LYS A 193 -18.72 6.61 -19.02
C LYS A 193 -19.08 5.13 -19.25
N GLU A 194 -18.28 4.43 -20.02
CA GLU A 194 -18.47 3.02 -20.33
C GLU A 194 -18.32 2.14 -19.08
N GLU A 195 -17.28 2.39 -18.29
CA GLU A 195 -17.05 1.72 -17.01
C GLU A 195 -18.17 2.04 -16.00
N GLU A 196 -18.63 3.29 -15.95
CA GLU A 196 -19.72 3.71 -15.07
C GLU A 196 -21.05 3.03 -15.42
N ILE A 197 -21.35 2.89 -16.72
CA ILE A 197 -22.53 2.13 -17.18
C ILE A 197 -22.45 0.68 -16.70
N GLU A 198 -21.28 0.04 -16.80
CA GLU A 198 -21.08 -1.33 -16.33
C GLU A 198 -21.20 -1.46 -14.80
N ILE A 199 -20.68 -0.48 -14.04
CA ILE A 199 -20.86 -0.41 -12.59
C ILE A 199 -22.35 -0.28 -12.24
N VAL A 200 -23.09 0.60 -12.92
CA VAL A 200 -24.54 0.76 -12.69
C VAL A 200 -25.28 -0.53 -13.00
N ASN A 201 -24.98 -1.18 -14.13
CA ASN A 201 -25.64 -2.42 -14.51
C ASN A 201 -25.34 -3.56 -13.53
N SER A 202 -24.09 -3.74 -13.11
CA SER A 202 -23.70 -4.80 -12.16
C SER A 202 -24.30 -4.58 -10.77
N THR A 203 -24.24 -3.35 -10.25
CA THR A 203 -24.70 -3.04 -8.88
C THR A 203 -26.23 -2.96 -8.73
N THR A 204 -26.97 -2.77 -9.83
CA THR A 204 -28.44 -2.72 -9.82
C THR A 204 -29.09 -4.08 -10.10
N THR A 205 -28.30 -5.10 -10.43
CA THR A 205 -28.78 -6.48 -10.47
C THR A 205 -28.77 -7.06 -9.06
N GLY A 206 -29.88 -7.71 -8.63
CA GLY A 206 -30.03 -8.25 -7.26
C GLY A 206 -29.14 -9.47 -6.95
N THR A 207 -28.10 -9.73 -7.74
CA THR A 207 -27.19 -10.87 -7.60
C THR A 207 -25.78 -10.38 -7.34
N GLU A 208 -25.27 -10.63 -6.13
CA GLU A 208 -23.85 -10.44 -5.85
C GLU A 208 -23.06 -11.64 -6.39
N PRO A 209 -22.03 -11.44 -7.22
CA PRO A 209 -21.20 -12.54 -7.69
C PRO A 209 -20.38 -13.13 -6.54
N PHE A 210 -20.33 -14.46 -6.50
CA PHE A 210 -19.53 -15.19 -5.52
C PHE A 210 -18.04 -15.12 -5.91
N LEU A 211 -17.19 -14.72 -4.96
CA LEU A 211 -15.74 -14.70 -5.12
C LEU A 211 -15.12 -15.98 -4.55
N ASN A 212 -14.32 -16.67 -5.37
CA ASN A 212 -13.53 -17.81 -4.94
C ASN A 212 -12.24 -17.36 -4.26
N LYS A 213 -11.76 -18.19 -3.32
CA LYS A 213 -10.43 -18.04 -2.73
C LYS A 213 -9.42 -18.65 -3.70
N ILE A 214 -8.48 -17.84 -4.19
CA ILE A 214 -7.50 -18.24 -5.19
C ILE A 214 -6.18 -18.60 -4.55
N ILE A 215 -5.71 -17.79 -3.60
CA ILE A 215 -4.49 -18.06 -2.84
C ILE A 215 -4.76 -17.95 -1.34
N THR A 216 -3.96 -18.66 -0.56
CA THR A 216 -4.05 -18.62 0.89
C THR A 216 -3.06 -17.64 1.50
N LYS A 217 -3.30 -17.30 2.76
CA LYS A 217 -2.37 -16.55 3.61
C LYS A 217 -0.93 -17.09 3.59
N ASN A 218 -0.75 -18.42 3.63
CA ASN A 218 0.59 -19.02 3.67
C ASN A 218 1.31 -18.88 2.33
N ASP A 219 0.57 -19.00 1.21
CA ASP A 219 1.13 -18.80 -0.13
C ASP A 219 1.68 -17.38 -0.27
N ILE A 220 0.94 -16.38 0.23
CA ILE A 220 1.38 -14.97 0.21
C ILE A 220 2.68 -14.78 0.99
N LEU A 221 2.82 -15.43 2.16
CA LEU A 221 4.05 -15.36 2.94
C LEU A 221 5.22 -15.97 2.16
N GLU A 222 5.03 -17.14 1.55
CA GLU A 222 6.08 -17.76 0.72
C GLU A 222 6.48 -16.86 -0.46
N LEU A 223 5.50 -16.23 -1.11
CA LEU A 223 5.71 -15.29 -2.21
C LEU A 223 6.45 -14.02 -1.76
N GLN A 224 6.12 -13.45 -0.59
CA GLN A 224 6.85 -12.33 -0.01
C GLN A 224 8.32 -12.70 0.27
N HIS A 225 8.59 -13.94 0.68
CA HIS A 225 9.95 -14.44 0.86
C HIS A 225 10.67 -14.64 -0.48
N LEU A 226 9.98 -15.14 -1.51
CA LEU A 226 10.52 -15.28 -2.87
C LEU A 226 10.96 -13.92 -3.43
N VAL A 227 10.09 -12.90 -3.34
CA VAL A 227 10.37 -11.54 -3.85
C VAL A 227 11.68 -10.98 -3.29
N ARG A 228 11.99 -11.25 -2.01
CA ARG A 228 13.26 -10.80 -1.41
C ARG A 228 14.48 -11.52 -2.01
N ARG A 229 14.35 -12.79 -2.39
CA ARG A 229 15.42 -13.62 -2.97
C ARG A 229 15.70 -13.33 -4.45
N ILE A 230 14.76 -12.73 -5.18
CA ILE A 230 14.95 -12.37 -6.59
C ILE A 230 16.22 -11.51 -6.75
N PRO A 231 17.21 -11.95 -7.55
CA PRO A 231 18.43 -11.19 -7.79
C PRO A 231 18.13 -9.94 -8.61
N VAL A 232 18.96 -8.91 -8.44
CA VAL A 232 18.85 -7.65 -9.19
C VAL A 232 20.25 -7.26 -9.64
N SER A 233 20.39 -6.86 -10.90
CA SER A 233 21.67 -6.38 -11.43
C SER A 233 22.04 -5.02 -10.86
N ASP A 234 23.35 -4.76 -10.72
CA ASP A 234 23.85 -3.48 -10.20
C ASP A 234 23.38 -2.29 -11.04
N ASN A 235 23.22 -2.45 -12.34
CA ASN A 235 22.71 -1.40 -13.22
C ASN A 235 21.28 -0.98 -12.83
N VAL A 236 20.39 -1.92 -12.52
CA VAL A 236 19.02 -1.63 -12.10
C VAL A 236 19.01 -0.97 -10.72
N VAL A 237 19.87 -1.42 -9.79
CA VAL A 237 20.04 -0.78 -8.47
C VAL A 237 20.53 0.66 -8.62
N ASN A 238 21.59 0.88 -9.41
CA ASN A 238 22.14 2.21 -9.66
C ASN A 238 21.08 3.12 -10.30
N PHE A 239 20.34 2.64 -11.30
CA PHE A 239 19.26 3.41 -11.90
C PHE A 239 18.20 3.85 -10.87
N ALA A 240 17.76 2.95 -9.99
CA ALA A 240 16.77 3.30 -8.95
C ALA A 240 17.32 4.28 -7.91
N VAL A 241 18.60 4.17 -7.57
CA VAL A 241 19.29 5.12 -6.68
C VAL A 241 19.42 6.49 -7.36
N ASP A 242 19.90 6.52 -8.60
CA ASP A 242 20.08 7.74 -9.39
C ASP A 242 18.74 8.45 -9.61
N LEU A 243 17.68 7.71 -9.92
CA LEU A 243 16.34 8.27 -10.04
C LEU A 243 15.87 8.94 -8.75
N ALA A 244 16.06 8.29 -7.60
CA ALA A 244 15.71 8.89 -6.31
C ALA A 244 16.61 10.10 -5.98
N ARG A 245 17.91 10.04 -6.28
CA ARG A 245 18.85 11.15 -6.07
C ARG A 245 18.51 12.35 -6.95
N LYS A 246 18.14 12.13 -8.21
CA LYS A 246 17.71 13.17 -9.15
C LYS A 246 16.51 13.99 -8.64
N THR A 247 15.72 13.47 -7.70
CA THR A 247 14.62 14.23 -7.08
C THR A 247 15.07 15.18 -5.97
N ARG A 248 16.31 15.08 -5.49
CA ARG A 248 16.80 15.88 -4.36
C ARG A 248 17.35 17.20 -4.91
N PRO A 249 16.96 18.37 -4.36
CA PRO A 249 17.59 19.61 -4.74
C PRO A 249 19.03 19.63 -4.22
N ASP A 250 19.99 19.63 -5.15
CA ASP A 250 21.40 19.82 -4.89
C ASP A 250 21.97 20.70 -6.02
N LYS A 251 22.61 21.81 -5.65
CA LYS A 251 23.17 22.77 -6.61
C LYS A 251 24.28 22.17 -7.48
N ASN A 252 24.91 21.07 -7.05
CA ASN A 252 26.06 20.49 -7.73
C ASN A 252 25.72 19.25 -8.58
N GLU A 253 24.66 18.50 -8.24
CA GLU A 253 24.32 17.23 -8.91
C GLU A 253 22.98 17.28 -9.66
N SER A 254 22.07 18.17 -9.28
CA SER A 254 20.70 18.17 -9.80
C SER A 254 20.52 19.16 -10.93
N SER A 255 19.60 18.83 -11.85
CA SER A 255 19.26 19.73 -12.97
C SER A 255 18.68 21.05 -12.44
N SER A 256 18.82 22.13 -13.21
CA SER A 256 18.22 23.42 -12.88
C SER A 256 16.73 23.28 -12.59
N PHE A 257 16.02 22.50 -13.41
CA PHE A 257 14.62 22.17 -13.23
C PHE A 257 14.27 21.62 -11.83
N VAL A 258 15.07 20.70 -11.29
CA VAL A 258 14.82 20.13 -9.96
C VAL A 258 15.05 21.18 -8.87
N ASN A 259 16.12 21.95 -8.98
CA ASN A 259 16.44 23.02 -8.03
C ASN A 259 15.42 24.16 -8.05
N ASP A 260 14.79 24.41 -9.20
CA ASP A 260 13.83 25.49 -9.40
C ASP A 260 12.41 25.12 -8.91
N PHE A 261 12.06 23.83 -8.84
CA PHE A 261 10.69 23.36 -8.56
C PHE A 261 10.53 22.44 -7.35
N ILE A 262 11.60 21.84 -6.81
CA ILE A 262 11.53 20.90 -5.68
C ILE A 262 12.14 21.52 -4.42
N SER A 263 11.41 21.49 -3.31
CA SER A 263 11.90 21.91 -1.99
C SER A 263 12.53 20.75 -1.22
N TRP A 264 12.00 19.54 -1.36
CA TRP A 264 12.53 18.33 -0.72
C TRP A 264 12.30 17.08 -1.58
N GLY A 265 13.35 16.26 -1.72
CA GLY A 265 13.33 15.06 -2.57
C GLY A 265 13.23 13.74 -1.81
N ALA A 266 13.19 12.64 -2.57
CA ALA A 266 12.95 11.31 -2.05
C ALA A 266 14.16 10.74 -1.28
N GLY A 267 13.90 10.18 -0.09
CA GLY A 267 14.91 9.53 0.75
C GLY A 267 15.31 8.11 0.28
N PRO A 268 16.22 7.43 0.99
CA PRO A 268 16.68 6.07 0.63
C PRO A 268 15.57 5.02 0.58
N ARG A 269 14.47 5.19 1.33
CA ARG A 269 13.31 4.30 1.28
C ARG A 269 12.69 4.25 -0.11
N ALA A 270 12.73 5.35 -0.86
CA ALA A 270 12.25 5.37 -2.23
C ALA A 270 13.02 4.37 -3.11
N SER A 271 14.35 4.37 -3.06
CA SER A 271 15.18 3.43 -3.80
C SER A 271 14.89 1.98 -3.42
N GLN A 272 14.65 1.70 -2.13
CA GLN A 272 14.27 0.36 -1.66
C GLN A 272 12.92 -0.07 -2.25
N TYR A 273 11.90 0.80 -2.19
CA TYR A 273 10.57 0.49 -2.73
C TYR A 273 10.54 0.42 -4.25
N LEU A 274 11.35 1.20 -4.95
CA LEU A 274 11.54 1.08 -6.40
C LEU A 274 12.05 -0.32 -6.76
N ILE A 275 13.07 -0.80 -6.06
CA ILE A 275 13.62 -2.14 -6.31
C ILE A 275 12.66 -3.25 -5.91
N LEU A 276 12.04 -3.18 -4.72
CA LEU A 276 11.07 -4.19 -4.29
C LEU A 276 9.87 -4.25 -5.25
N GLY A 277 9.32 -3.09 -5.64
CA GLY A 277 8.26 -3.01 -6.62
C GLY A 277 8.67 -3.60 -7.97
N ALA A 278 9.86 -3.28 -8.46
CA ALA A 278 10.38 -3.83 -9.71
C ALA A 278 10.54 -5.36 -9.66
N LYS A 279 11.06 -5.91 -8.55
CA LYS A 279 11.15 -7.36 -8.36
C LYS A 279 9.78 -8.04 -8.46
N VAL A 280 8.76 -7.46 -7.81
CA VAL A 280 7.41 -8.01 -7.90
C VAL A 280 6.86 -7.90 -9.32
N VAL A 281 7.03 -6.75 -9.99
CA VAL A 281 6.59 -6.58 -11.39
C VAL A 281 7.21 -7.65 -12.28
N ALA A 282 8.51 -7.92 -12.15
CA ALA A 282 9.18 -8.98 -12.89
C ALA A 282 8.60 -10.36 -12.59
N ALA A 283 8.39 -10.67 -11.30
CA ALA A 283 7.84 -11.94 -10.87
C ALA A 283 6.41 -12.18 -11.38
N LEU A 284 5.55 -11.14 -11.35
CA LEU A 284 4.18 -11.21 -11.90
C LEU A 284 4.18 -11.46 -13.42
N ASN A 285 5.23 -11.03 -14.12
CA ASN A 285 5.43 -11.25 -15.54
C ASN A 285 6.17 -12.56 -15.86
N GLY A 286 6.43 -13.43 -14.87
CA GLY A 286 7.17 -14.68 -15.06
C GLY A 286 8.68 -14.50 -15.28
N ARG A 287 9.25 -13.33 -14.95
CA ARG A 287 10.69 -13.05 -15.10
C ARG A 287 11.43 -13.19 -13.77
N VAL A 288 12.58 -13.86 -13.82
CA VAL A 288 13.44 -14.16 -12.65
C VAL A 288 14.32 -13.00 -12.18
N THR A 289 14.38 -11.91 -12.93
CA THR A 289 15.13 -10.69 -12.59
C THR A 289 14.41 -9.48 -13.16
N PRO A 290 14.35 -8.35 -12.44
CA PRO A 290 13.80 -7.12 -12.97
C PRO A 290 14.76 -6.41 -13.92
N ASP A 291 14.19 -5.54 -14.74
CA ASP A 291 14.89 -4.59 -15.60
C ASP A 291 14.59 -3.14 -15.19
N ILE A 292 15.12 -2.19 -15.97
CA ILE A 292 14.92 -0.75 -15.73
C ILE A 292 13.46 -0.34 -16.00
N GLU A 293 12.78 -0.97 -16.94
CA GLU A 293 11.38 -0.64 -17.26
C GLU A 293 10.46 -0.99 -16.08
N ASP A 294 10.75 -2.08 -15.37
CA ASP A 294 10.05 -2.43 -14.13
C ASP A 294 10.16 -1.35 -13.05
N VAL A 295 11.32 -0.74 -12.92
CA VAL A 295 11.54 0.40 -12.00
C VAL A 295 10.71 1.60 -12.44
N LYS A 296 10.67 1.90 -13.75
CA LYS A 296 9.89 3.02 -14.30
C LYS A 296 8.38 2.84 -14.06
N LEU A 297 7.87 1.61 -14.17
CA LEU A 297 6.46 1.30 -13.95
C LEU A 297 5.99 1.64 -12.52
N VAL A 298 6.83 1.41 -11.51
CA VAL A 298 6.52 1.71 -10.11
C VAL A 298 7.02 3.10 -9.65
N ALA A 299 7.77 3.82 -10.48
CA ALA A 299 8.39 5.08 -10.07
C ALA A 299 7.38 6.15 -9.66
N LYS A 300 6.34 6.33 -10.46
CA LYS A 300 5.29 7.33 -10.21
C LYS A 300 4.55 7.11 -8.89
N PRO A 301 4.01 5.91 -8.57
CA PRO A 301 3.35 5.68 -7.29
C PRO A 301 4.32 5.71 -6.08
N VAL A 302 5.60 5.37 -6.26
CA VAL A 302 6.60 5.45 -5.17
C VAL A 302 7.01 6.89 -4.87
N LEU A 303 7.26 7.71 -5.88
CA LEU A 303 7.92 9.01 -5.69
C LEU A 303 6.94 10.15 -5.39
N ARG A 304 5.67 10.04 -5.78
CA ARG A 304 4.70 11.16 -5.75
C ARG A 304 4.55 11.82 -4.39
N HIS A 305 4.44 11.05 -3.32
CA HIS A 305 4.28 11.56 -1.95
C HIS A 305 5.63 11.79 -1.23
N ARG A 306 6.74 11.62 -1.94
CA ARG A 306 8.11 11.80 -1.43
C ARG A 306 8.82 13.01 -2.03
N ILE A 307 8.13 13.76 -2.90
CA ILE A 307 8.60 14.98 -3.52
C ILE A 307 7.72 16.11 -3.00
N VAL A 308 8.34 17.07 -2.33
CA VAL A 308 7.69 18.31 -1.92
C VAL A 308 8.06 19.36 -2.94
N ILE A 309 7.05 19.88 -3.64
CA ILE A 309 7.24 20.97 -4.60
C ILE A 309 7.40 22.30 -3.85
N ASN A 310 7.94 23.32 -4.52
CA ASN A 310 8.05 24.66 -3.96
C ASN A 310 6.95 25.59 -4.50
N PHE A 311 6.87 26.81 -3.98
CA PHE A 311 5.88 27.80 -4.38
C PHE A 311 5.95 28.17 -5.88
N ASN A 312 7.13 28.13 -6.50
CA ASN A 312 7.29 28.41 -7.92
C ASN A 312 6.58 27.34 -8.77
N ALA A 313 6.74 26.07 -8.39
CA ALA A 313 6.06 24.96 -9.05
C ALA A 313 4.53 25.08 -8.91
N GLU A 314 4.05 25.46 -7.73
CA GLU A 314 2.62 25.70 -7.50
C GLU A 314 2.09 26.86 -8.36
N ALA A 315 2.84 27.96 -8.45
CA ALA A 315 2.47 29.12 -9.27
C ALA A 315 2.41 28.80 -10.77
N GLU A 316 3.28 27.89 -11.25
CA GLU A 316 3.28 27.42 -12.64
C GLU A 316 2.32 26.24 -12.88
N GLY A 317 1.63 25.75 -11.86
CA GLY A 317 0.72 24.60 -11.96
C GLY A 317 1.42 23.27 -12.22
N ILE A 318 2.72 23.16 -11.91
CA ILE A 318 3.51 21.94 -12.09
C ILE A 318 3.26 21.01 -10.90
N THR A 319 2.86 19.78 -11.19
CA THR A 319 2.64 18.77 -10.14
C THR A 319 3.88 17.91 -9.92
N ALA A 320 3.99 17.28 -8.74
CA ALA A 320 4.99 16.25 -8.48
C ALA A 320 4.97 15.13 -9.52
N THR A 321 3.80 14.81 -10.08
CA THR A 321 3.65 13.81 -11.14
C THR A 321 4.34 14.24 -12.44
N ASP A 322 4.22 15.51 -12.82
CA ASP A 322 4.83 16.03 -14.05
C ASP A 322 6.36 16.05 -13.94
N ILE A 323 6.86 16.41 -12.76
CA ILE A 323 8.29 16.34 -12.43
C ILE A 323 8.80 14.91 -12.58
N ILE A 324 8.10 13.92 -12.02
CA ILE A 324 8.50 12.50 -12.13
C ILE A 324 8.51 12.05 -13.59
N ASN A 325 7.47 12.39 -14.37
CA ASN A 325 7.42 12.03 -15.79
C ASN A 325 8.61 12.59 -16.56
N LYS A 326 8.99 13.85 -16.29
CA LYS A 326 10.15 14.49 -16.90
C LYS A 326 11.47 13.83 -16.50
N LEU A 327 11.61 13.43 -15.23
CA LEU A 327 12.78 12.70 -14.75
C LEU A 327 12.92 11.30 -15.37
N LEU A 328 11.80 10.65 -15.69
CA LEU A 328 11.78 9.35 -16.35
C LEU A 328 12.07 9.43 -17.86
N SER A 329 11.78 10.58 -18.48
CA SER A 329 12.05 10.82 -19.92
C SER A 329 13.47 11.28 -20.21
N THR A 330 14.30 11.51 -19.17
CA THR A 330 15.66 12.06 -19.27
C THR A 330 16.72 11.01 -18.97
#